data_AF-A0AAD7HFK5-F1
#
_entry.id   AF-A0AAD7HFK5-F1
#
_cell.length_a   1.000
_cell.length_b   1.000
_cell.length_c   1.000
_cell.angle_alpha   90.00
_cell.angle_beta   90.00
_cell.angle_gamma   90.00
#
_symmetry.space_group_name_H-M   'P 1'
#
loop_
_entity.id
_entity.type
_entity.pdbx_description
1 polymer ?
#
loop_
_entity_poly.entity_id
_entity_poly.type
_entity_poly.pdbx_seq_one_letter_code
_entity_poly.pdbx_strand_id
1 'polypeptide(L)'
;MKSLAFPLTRWRSRSDKRALDGPSNATKAALPMELWDIIIREITDEDLLRASAVCSAFNAFAISEYLARNNISTSAKEISGPAYLIHPLQLSCVPLPVEHLVCHFRHFDVRRDLLSLQHFIPRAQSLRDLELSFGGSLLRAHRNDRIPVEYSSRELMGIFSRVLSGMASKAAGPVVVVDQFAMAMCRAEEIAQWRLQLNPAFERKALTTRIRGALVTIGLRTKPRIAGTPQFDPLMREQTLKDLRTVNIWVHDAPGVNCTMLIFNIPYIRRLDLTDSPVSDEQLTAVLWNLTLPSLEILNISRSGVDPTALRSFLARHPGLQQFTSLAPKPSSPLISSPLAHPQFSRIEATGTENICLAMDALHLSPLLNTFVFIPTRDAASSLNSLIPAFRLLSQRSLDAHLELTIFESPSSPSSLDEPLFDDEAASIARALHCVCSVVISCSSVDMGIRTLPWLILFPGLLWVEFLLKLTGKYPRHEDPYLVEDSWLDAELKRLKRELDKNLGHVQNVSAHRR
;
A
#
# COMPACT_ATOMS: atom_id res chain seq x y z
N MET A 1 -36.32 -14.97 42.46
CA MET A 1 -36.48 -13.51 42.29
C MET A 1 -37.49 -13.27 41.18
N LYS A 2 -38.57 -12.52 41.47
CA LYS A 2 -39.68 -12.30 40.52
C LYS A 2 -39.24 -11.36 39.40
N SER A 3 -39.34 -11.84 38.15
CA SER A 3 -39.18 -11.05 36.93
C SER A 3 -40.26 -9.96 36.88
N LEU A 4 -39.85 -8.69 36.98
CA LEU A 4 -40.70 -7.55 36.67
C LEU A 4 -40.56 -7.25 35.17
N ALA A 5 -41.50 -7.76 34.37
CA ALA A 5 -41.62 -7.42 32.97
C ALA A 5 -42.19 -5.99 32.85
N PHE A 6 -41.36 -5.03 32.47
CA PHE A 6 -41.82 -3.70 32.05
C PHE A 6 -42.19 -3.71 30.57
N PRO A 7 -43.44 -3.40 30.18
CA PRO A 7 -43.82 -3.32 28.78
C PRO A 7 -43.21 -2.05 28.15
N LEU A 8 -42.45 -2.25 27.07
CA LEU A 8 -41.88 -1.20 26.21
C LEU A 8 -42.99 -0.47 25.45
N THR A 9 -43.67 0.49 26.07
CA THR A 9 -44.44 1.50 25.33
C THR A 9 -43.52 2.62 24.85
N ARG A 10 -43.39 2.74 23.53
CA ARG A 10 -42.76 3.82 22.76
C ARG A 10 -42.94 5.20 23.43
N TRP A 11 -41.94 5.66 24.18
CA TRP A 11 -41.87 7.05 24.64
C TRP A 11 -41.42 7.93 23.46
N ARG A 12 -42.40 8.47 22.71
CA ARG A 12 -42.13 9.57 21.80
C ARG A 12 -42.06 10.85 22.63
N SER A 13 -40.87 11.45 22.70
CA SER A 13 -40.70 12.83 23.15
C SER A 13 -41.47 13.76 22.21
N ARG A 14 -42.71 14.08 22.57
CA ARG A 14 -43.46 15.22 22.03
C ARG A 14 -43.16 16.40 22.95
N SER A 15 -42.31 17.30 22.46
CA SER A 15 -42.17 18.64 22.99
C SER A 15 -43.42 19.47 22.64
N ASP A 16 -44.55 19.16 23.29
CA ASP A 16 -45.72 20.03 23.30
C ASP A 16 -45.64 20.96 24.52
N LYS A 17 -45.19 22.20 24.26
CA LYS A 17 -45.39 23.33 25.17
C LYS A 17 -46.88 23.66 25.23
N ARG A 18 -47.62 23.05 26.15
CA ARG A 18 -48.87 23.63 26.65
C ARG A 18 -48.83 23.70 28.16
N ALA A 19 -48.89 24.94 28.63
CA ALA A 19 -49.08 25.32 30.02
C ALA A 19 -50.34 24.66 30.58
N LEU A 20 -50.15 23.85 31.61
CA LEU A 20 -51.17 23.46 32.56
C LEU A 20 -50.56 23.72 33.93
N ASP A 21 -50.91 24.88 34.48
CA ASP A 21 -50.70 25.21 35.89
C ASP A 21 -51.49 24.21 36.74
N GLY A 22 -50.79 23.21 37.25
CA GLY A 22 -51.25 22.26 38.25
C GLY A 22 -50.38 22.38 39.52
N PRO A 23 -50.92 22.04 40.69
CA PRO A 23 -50.39 22.49 41.98
C PRO A 23 -49.03 21.86 42.29
N SER A 24 -48.10 22.75 42.66
CA SER A 24 -46.98 22.54 43.58
C SER A 24 -46.38 21.13 43.60
N ASN A 25 -45.38 20.95 42.74
CA ASN A 25 -44.18 20.13 42.94
C ASN A 25 -44.01 19.62 44.37
N ALA A 26 -44.68 18.51 44.71
CA ALA A 26 -44.13 17.59 45.68
C ALA A 26 -42.80 17.17 45.06
N THR A 27 -41.71 17.70 45.61
CA THR A 27 -40.35 17.32 45.31
C THR A 27 -40.29 15.80 45.44
N LYS A 28 -40.48 15.09 44.33
CA LYS A 28 -40.29 13.64 44.26
C LYS A 28 -38.89 13.43 44.81
N ALA A 29 -38.80 12.89 46.02
CA ALA A 29 -37.54 12.68 46.71
C ALA A 29 -36.68 11.83 45.77
N ALA A 30 -35.77 12.48 45.05
CA ALA A 30 -34.82 11.79 44.22
C ALA A 30 -33.96 10.98 45.18
N LEU A 31 -33.84 9.67 44.94
CA LEU A 31 -32.90 8.85 45.69
C LEU A 31 -31.51 9.51 45.57
N PRO A 32 -30.77 9.64 46.68
CA PRO A 32 -29.39 10.11 46.65
C PRO A 32 -28.56 9.35 45.62
N MET A 33 -27.58 10.02 45.02
CA MET A 33 -26.79 9.45 43.93
C MET A 33 -26.05 8.17 44.31
N GLU A 34 -25.67 8.07 45.58
CA GLU A 34 -24.99 6.92 46.18
C GLU A 34 -25.87 5.67 46.15
N LEU A 35 -27.19 5.82 46.32
CA LEU A 35 -28.11 4.68 46.23
C LEU A 35 -28.31 4.23 44.79
N TRP A 36 -28.30 5.17 43.83
CA TRP A 36 -28.36 4.81 42.42
C TRP A 36 -27.11 4.06 41.98
N ASP A 37 -25.93 4.43 42.45
CA ASP A 37 -24.67 3.71 42.17
C ASP A 37 -24.75 2.26 42.67
N ILE A 38 -25.25 2.03 43.88
CA ILE A 38 -25.48 0.67 44.41
C ILE A 38 -26.46 -0.11 43.52
N ILE A 39 -27.60 0.49 43.17
CA ILE A 39 -28.61 -0.17 42.33
C ILE A 39 -28.02 -0.53 40.96
N ILE A 40 -27.32 0.41 40.32
CA ILE A 40 -26.75 0.26 38.98
C ILE A 40 -25.67 -0.84 38.96
N ARG A 41 -24.85 -0.95 40.01
CA ARG A 41 -23.83 -2.01 40.14
C ARG A 41 -24.40 -3.42 40.26
N GLU A 42 -25.66 -3.58 40.66
CA GLU A 42 -26.32 -4.90 40.77
C GLU A 42 -27.12 -5.28 39.50
N ILE A 43 -27.34 -4.32 38.60
CA ILE A 43 -28.13 -4.54 37.38
C ILE A 43 -27.28 -5.27 36.31
N THR A 44 -27.92 -6.11 35.50
CA THR A 44 -27.27 -6.81 34.39
C THR A 44 -26.84 -5.86 33.28
N ASP A 45 -25.83 -6.24 32.49
CA ASP A 45 -25.34 -5.42 31.37
C ASP A 45 -26.44 -5.09 30.34
N GLU A 46 -27.37 -6.01 30.08
CA GLU A 46 -28.51 -5.76 29.20
C GLU A 46 -29.46 -4.71 29.77
N ASP A 47 -29.77 -4.81 31.07
CA ASP A 47 -30.64 -3.87 31.75
C ASP A 47 -29.97 -2.50 31.96
N LEU A 48 -28.64 -2.43 32.07
CA LEU A 48 -27.89 -1.16 32.02
C LEU A 48 -28.12 -0.45 30.67
N LEU A 49 -28.01 -1.18 29.55
CA LEU A 49 -28.27 -0.61 28.23
C LEU A 49 -29.73 -0.15 28.08
N ARG A 50 -30.70 -0.89 28.65
CA ARG A 50 -32.12 -0.46 28.68
C ARG A 50 -32.30 0.77 29.56
N ALA A 51 -31.68 0.81 30.74
CA ALA A 51 -31.73 1.96 31.65
C ALA A 51 -31.13 3.21 31.01
N SER A 52 -30.11 3.06 30.16
CA SER A 52 -29.49 4.17 29.44
C SER A 52 -30.45 4.92 28.49
N ALA A 53 -31.58 4.31 28.12
CA ALA A 53 -32.61 4.92 27.28
C ALA A 53 -33.67 5.72 28.07
N VAL A 54 -33.65 5.69 29.41
CA VAL A 54 -34.67 6.31 30.26
C VAL A 54 -34.52 7.83 30.31
N CYS A 55 -33.34 8.33 30.70
CA CYS A 55 -33.02 9.76 30.69
C CYS A 55 -31.50 9.98 30.61
N SER A 56 -31.06 11.23 30.41
CA SER A 56 -29.63 11.57 30.25
C SER A 56 -28.77 11.27 31.48
N ALA A 57 -29.32 11.43 32.70
CA ALA A 57 -28.60 11.08 33.93
C ALA A 57 -28.37 9.56 34.01
N PHE A 58 -29.42 8.76 33.84
CA PHE A 58 -29.30 7.29 33.79
C PHE A 58 -28.41 6.82 32.65
N ASN A 59 -28.45 7.49 31.50
CA ASN A 59 -27.53 7.23 30.40
C ASN A 59 -26.08 7.38 30.83
N ALA A 60 -25.72 8.51 31.45
CA ALA A 60 -24.36 8.75 31.91
C ALA A 60 -23.90 7.68 32.91
N PHE A 61 -24.72 7.34 33.92
CA PHE A 61 -24.37 6.32 34.91
C PHE A 61 -24.30 4.91 34.31
N ALA A 62 -25.34 4.49 33.59
CA ALA A 62 -25.43 3.14 33.07
C ALA A 62 -24.36 2.86 32.00
N ILE A 63 -24.06 3.81 31.12
CA ILE A 63 -22.99 3.67 30.12
C ILE A 63 -21.61 3.69 30.80
N SER A 64 -21.39 4.58 31.79
CA SER A 64 -20.12 4.61 32.52
C SER A 64 -19.87 3.29 33.27
N GLU A 65 -20.87 2.76 33.97
CA GLU A 65 -20.76 1.47 34.65
C GLU A 65 -20.56 0.32 33.67
N TYR A 66 -21.33 0.28 32.58
CA TYR A 66 -21.17 -0.75 31.54
C TYR A 66 -19.75 -0.77 30.97
N LEU A 67 -19.21 0.41 30.63
CA LEU A 67 -17.85 0.55 30.12
C LEU A 67 -16.81 0.17 31.18
N ALA A 68 -16.99 0.58 32.44
CA ALA A 68 -16.11 0.23 33.56
C ALA A 68 -16.04 -1.29 33.77
N ARG A 69 -17.17 -2.00 33.72
CA ARG A 69 -17.23 -3.48 33.80
C ARG A 69 -16.51 -4.17 32.66
N ASN A 70 -16.46 -3.54 31.50
CA ASN A 70 -15.71 -4.02 30.33
C ASN A 70 -14.27 -3.49 30.29
N ASN A 71 -13.77 -2.89 31.39
CA ASN A 71 -12.44 -2.30 31.52
C ASN A 71 -12.14 -1.16 30.53
N ILE A 72 -13.15 -0.37 30.17
CA ILE A 72 -13.03 0.77 29.27
C ILE A 72 -13.25 2.04 30.07
N SER A 73 -12.21 2.88 30.13
CA SER A 73 -12.35 4.21 30.71
C SER A 73 -13.12 5.14 29.76
N THR A 74 -14.08 5.89 30.29
CA THR A 74 -14.82 6.93 29.55
C THR A 74 -13.93 8.10 29.13
N SER A 75 -12.77 8.27 29.77
CA SER A 75 -11.75 9.27 29.43
C SER A 75 -10.66 8.75 28.50
N ALA A 76 -10.71 7.47 28.10
CA ALA A 76 -9.71 6.90 27.22
C ALA A 76 -9.78 7.52 25.82
N LYS A 77 -8.62 7.95 25.32
CA LYS A 77 -8.45 8.36 23.91
C LYS A 77 -8.45 7.17 22.97
N GLU A 78 -8.04 6.01 23.46
CA GLU A 78 -8.01 4.76 22.71
C GLU A 78 -8.98 3.75 23.34
N ILE A 79 -9.87 3.20 22.52
CA ILE A 79 -10.74 2.10 22.91
C ILE A 79 -10.44 0.93 21.99
N SER A 80 -10.03 -0.20 22.58
CA SER A 80 -9.78 -1.44 21.86
C SER A 80 -10.61 -2.56 22.47
N GLY A 81 -11.34 -3.29 21.63
CA GLY A 81 -12.17 -4.38 22.13
C GLY A 81 -13.12 -5.01 21.11
N PRO A 82 -13.99 -5.91 21.57
CA PRO A 82 -15.00 -6.54 20.72
C PRO A 82 -16.04 -5.53 20.21
N ALA A 83 -16.52 -5.74 18.98
CA ALA A 83 -17.39 -4.80 18.27
C ALA A 83 -18.75 -4.53 18.95
N TYR A 84 -19.22 -5.40 19.85
CA TYR A 84 -20.47 -5.19 20.60
C TYR A 84 -20.40 -3.95 21.50
N LEU A 85 -19.20 -3.49 21.88
CA LEU A 85 -18.98 -2.28 22.68
C LEU A 85 -19.36 -1.01 21.94
N ILE A 86 -19.45 -1.05 20.61
CA ILE A 86 -19.84 0.11 19.80
C ILE A 86 -21.27 0.54 20.11
N HIS A 87 -22.16 -0.40 20.45
CA HIS A 87 -23.55 -0.11 20.78
C HIS A 87 -23.70 0.81 22.02
N PRO A 88 -23.10 0.53 23.18
CA PRO A 88 -23.10 1.45 24.31
C PRO A 88 -22.45 2.80 23.99
N LEU A 89 -21.34 2.81 23.24
CA LEU A 89 -20.70 4.06 22.81
C LEU A 89 -21.65 4.91 21.95
N GLN A 90 -22.41 4.27 21.07
CA GLN A 90 -23.47 4.90 20.27
C GLN A 90 -24.61 5.43 21.15
N LEU A 91 -24.95 4.76 22.25
CA LEU A 91 -26.02 5.19 23.17
C LEU A 91 -25.60 6.31 24.11
N SER A 92 -24.30 6.48 24.40
CA SER A 92 -23.79 7.55 25.26
C SER A 92 -24.35 8.91 24.83
N CYS A 93 -24.93 9.69 25.74
CA CYS A 93 -25.33 11.07 25.50
C CYS A 93 -24.13 12.03 25.57
N VAL A 94 -23.07 11.63 26.26
CA VAL A 94 -21.85 12.43 26.45
C VAL A 94 -20.91 12.19 25.26
N PRO A 95 -20.40 13.24 24.59
CA PRO A 95 -19.39 13.08 23.57
C PRO A 95 -18.13 12.48 24.20
N LEU A 96 -17.69 11.35 23.67
CA LEU A 96 -16.50 10.66 24.15
C LEU A 96 -15.27 11.19 23.40
N PRO A 97 -14.15 11.46 24.09
CA PRO A 97 -12.92 11.98 23.49
C PRO A 97 -12.10 10.89 22.77
N VAL A 98 -12.77 9.95 22.10
CA VAL A 98 -12.13 8.81 21.45
C VAL A 98 -11.44 9.29 20.18
N GLU A 99 -10.11 9.14 20.15
CA GLU A 99 -9.24 9.45 19.03
C GLU A 99 -8.89 8.19 18.22
N HIS A 100 -8.80 7.03 18.88
CA HIS A 100 -8.47 5.74 18.27
C HIS A 100 -9.48 4.66 18.71
N LEU A 101 -10.09 3.96 17.74
CA LEU A 101 -11.05 2.88 17.99
C LEU A 101 -10.63 1.61 17.26
N VAL A 102 -10.38 0.53 18.00
CA VAL A 102 -10.09 -0.81 17.47
C VAL A 102 -11.27 -1.73 17.77
N CYS A 103 -11.91 -2.25 16.71
CA CYS A 103 -13.10 -3.09 16.80
C CYS A 103 -12.84 -4.49 16.25
N HIS A 104 -13.02 -5.50 17.11
CA HIS A 104 -12.94 -6.91 16.72
C HIS A 104 -14.33 -7.51 16.50
N PHE A 105 -14.71 -7.73 15.24
CA PHE A 105 -15.99 -8.31 14.84
C PHE A 105 -15.97 -9.83 14.92
N ARG A 106 -16.89 -10.38 15.70
CA ARG A 106 -17.23 -11.81 15.71
C ARG A 106 -18.30 -12.09 14.66
N HIS A 107 -18.35 -13.32 14.15
CA HIS A 107 -19.16 -13.67 12.98
C HIS A 107 -20.68 -13.45 13.12
N PHE A 108 -21.24 -13.49 14.32
CA PHE A 108 -22.69 -13.61 14.51
C PHE A 108 -23.47 -12.28 14.61
N ASP A 109 -22.82 -11.11 14.77
CA ASP A 109 -23.54 -9.83 14.95
C ASP A 109 -22.99 -8.67 14.09
N VAL A 110 -22.17 -8.96 13.08
CA VAL A 110 -21.43 -7.95 12.30
C VAL A 110 -22.34 -6.83 11.76
N ARG A 111 -23.56 -7.16 11.32
CA ARG A 111 -24.51 -6.16 10.81
C ARG A 111 -24.92 -5.17 11.90
N ARG A 112 -25.29 -5.65 13.09
CA ARG A 112 -25.75 -4.82 14.20
C ARG A 112 -24.62 -3.88 14.63
N ASP A 113 -23.43 -4.42 14.78
CA ASP A 113 -22.26 -3.67 15.24
C ASP A 113 -21.82 -2.63 14.20
N LEU A 114 -21.83 -2.97 12.89
CA LEU A 114 -21.56 -2.01 11.83
C LEU A 114 -22.62 -0.91 11.73
N LEU A 115 -23.90 -1.21 11.98
CA LEU A 115 -24.94 -0.19 12.07
C LEU A 115 -24.69 0.72 13.27
N SER A 116 -24.36 0.18 14.44
CA SER A 116 -24.01 0.99 15.59
C SER A 116 -22.80 1.88 15.32
N LEU A 117 -21.79 1.34 14.64
CA LEU A 117 -20.61 2.08 14.21
C LEU A 117 -20.97 3.21 13.24
N GLN A 118 -21.84 2.95 12.26
CA GLN A 118 -22.32 3.95 11.32
C GLN A 118 -22.98 5.14 12.04
N HIS A 119 -23.72 4.89 13.12
CA HIS A 119 -24.36 5.96 13.91
C HIS A 119 -23.40 6.63 14.91
N PHE A 120 -22.38 5.92 15.37
CA PHE A 120 -21.37 6.44 16.30
C PHE A 120 -20.41 7.42 15.62
N ILE A 121 -19.92 7.10 14.43
CA ILE A 121 -18.88 7.87 13.71
C ILE A 121 -19.20 9.38 13.58
N PRO A 122 -20.42 9.80 13.17
CA PRO A 122 -20.75 11.23 13.08
C PRO A 122 -20.69 11.97 14.42
N ARG A 123 -20.87 11.25 15.54
CA ARG A 123 -20.86 11.81 16.90
C ARG A 123 -19.45 11.87 17.49
N ALA A 124 -18.56 10.95 17.08
CA ALA A 124 -17.19 10.86 17.54
C ALA A 124 -16.28 11.84 16.79
N GLN A 125 -16.43 13.15 17.02
CA GLN A 125 -15.70 14.19 16.27
C GLN A 125 -14.18 14.07 16.37
N SER A 126 -13.67 13.63 17.52
CA SER A 126 -12.24 13.46 17.76
C SER A 126 -11.64 12.20 17.13
N LEU A 127 -12.46 11.28 16.58
CA LEU A 127 -11.98 10.00 16.07
C LEU A 127 -11.11 10.19 14.82
N ARG A 128 -9.83 9.84 14.93
CA ARG A 128 -8.82 9.95 13.86
C ARG A 128 -8.36 8.60 13.34
N ASP A 129 -8.36 7.56 14.18
CA ASP A 129 -7.94 6.21 13.80
C ASP A 129 -9.09 5.21 14.06
N LEU A 130 -9.41 4.42 13.04
CA LEU A 130 -10.36 3.31 13.13
C LEU A 130 -9.76 2.04 12.55
N GLU A 131 -9.58 1.03 13.40
CA GLU A 131 -9.21 -0.31 13.00
C GLU A 131 -10.42 -1.26 13.12
N LEU A 132 -10.73 -1.97 12.04
CA LEU A 132 -11.77 -2.98 11.98
C LEU A 132 -11.13 -4.31 11.66
N SER A 133 -11.23 -5.26 12.60
CA SER A 133 -10.71 -6.61 12.48
C SER A 133 -11.86 -7.61 12.45
N PHE A 134 -11.90 -8.48 11.45
CA PHE A 134 -12.95 -9.48 11.27
C PHE A 134 -12.40 -10.89 11.52
N GLY A 135 -13.10 -11.71 12.31
CA GLY A 135 -12.70 -13.09 12.60
C GLY A 135 -12.58 -14.01 11.37
N GLY A 136 -13.05 -13.56 10.20
CA GLY A 136 -12.81 -14.15 8.90
C GLY A 136 -13.17 -13.16 7.79
N SER A 137 -13.12 -13.59 6.53
CA SER A 137 -13.41 -12.69 5.41
C SER A 137 -14.85 -12.18 5.46
N LEU A 138 -15.00 -10.85 5.56
CA LEU A 138 -16.30 -10.18 5.55
C LEU A 138 -17.10 -10.49 4.28
N LEU A 139 -16.41 -10.69 3.15
CA LEU A 139 -17.04 -11.03 1.87
C LEU A 139 -17.40 -12.51 1.75
N ARG A 140 -16.66 -13.42 2.40
CA ARG A 140 -16.93 -14.87 2.35
C ARG A 140 -17.91 -15.34 3.42
N ALA A 141 -18.15 -14.57 4.47
CA ALA A 141 -18.99 -14.99 5.58
C ALA A 141 -20.44 -15.36 5.15
N HIS A 142 -20.90 -14.85 4.01
CA HIS A 142 -22.19 -15.21 3.40
C HIS A 142 -22.19 -16.58 2.68
N ARG A 143 -21.03 -17.10 2.23
CA ARG A 143 -20.98 -18.37 1.48
C ARG A 143 -20.97 -19.62 2.37
N ASN A 144 -20.54 -19.49 3.63
CA ASN A 144 -20.27 -20.64 4.50
C ASN A 144 -21.37 -20.89 5.55
N ASP A 145 -22.62 -20.49 5.31
CA ASP A 145 -23.79 -20.78 6.17
C ASP A 145 -23.72 -20.35 7.65
N ARG A 146 -22.71 -19.54 8.04
CA ARG A 146 -22.53 -19.09 9.44
C ARG A 146 -23.21 -17.77 9.78
N ILE A 147 -23.65 -17.00 8.79
CA ILE A 147 -24.49 -15.83 9.00
C ILE A 147 -25.93 -16.24 8.67
N PRO A 148 -26.91 -15.99 9.56
CA PRO A 148 -28.32 -16.21 9.26
C PRO A 148 -28.68 -15.60 7.90
N VAL A 149 -29.39 -16.36 7.06
CA VAL A 149 -29.78 -16.02 5.66
C VAL A 149 -30.59 -14.70 5.55
N GLU A 150 -30.94 -14.09 6.69
CA GLU A 150 -31.77 -12.90 6.79
C GLU A 150 -31.22 -11.66 6.08
N TYR A 151 -29.91 -11.57 5.83
CA TYR A 151 -29.30 -10.36 5.26
C TYR A 151 -28.55 -10.60 3.96
N SER A 152 -28.93 -9.85 2.93
CA SER A 152 -28.18 -9.85 1.67
C SER A 152 -26.77 -9.27 1.89
N SER A 153 -25.73 -9.93 1.35
CA SER A 153 -24.36 -9.40 1.32
C SER A 153 -24.29 -7.94 0.84
N ARG A 154 -25.20 -7.57 -0.08
CA ARG A 154 -25.40 -6.22 -0.59
C ARG A 154 -25.71 -5.19 0.49
N GLU A 155 -26.60 -5.50 1.42
CA GLU A 155 -26.97 -4.60 2.51
C GLU A 155 -25.78 -4.39 3.46
N LEU A 156 -25.12 -5.48 3.86
CA LEU A 156 -23.96 -5.43 4.74
C LEU A 156 -22.84 -4.57 4.13
N MET A 157 -22.53 -4.78 2.85
CA MET A 157 -21.53 -3.96 2.15
C MET A 157 -21.96 -2.51 2.01
N GLY A 158 -23.26 -2.24 1.84
CA GLY A 158 -23.79 -0.88 1.86
C GLY A 158 -23.66 -0.19 3.22
N ILE A 159 -23.77 -0.91 4.33
CA ILE A 159 -23.49 -0.37 5.68
C ILE A 159 -22.00 -0.13 5.83
N PHE A 160 -21.17 -1.10 5.48
CA PHE A 160 -19.71 -1.02 5.58
C PHE A 160 -19.15 0.17 4.76
N SER A 161 -19.54 0.32 3.50
CA SER A 161 -19.14 1.46 2.66
C SER A 161 -19.54 2.82 3.27
N ARG A 162 -20.69 2.89 3.96
CA ARG A 162 -21.13 4.12 4.67
C ARG A 162 -20.30 4.39 5.92
N VAL A 163 -19.88 3.35 6.64
CA VAL A 163 -18.91 3.47 7.76
C VAL A 163 -17.60 4.05 7.26
N LEU A 164 -17.02 3.47 6.20
CA LEU A 164 -15.76 3.95 5.62
C LEU A 164 -15.88 5.40 5.12
N SER A 165 -16.95 5.71 4.39
CA SER A 165 -17.25 7.05 3.89
C SER A 165 -17.42 8.07 5.02
N GLY A 166 -18.15 7.71 6.08
CA GLY A 166 -18.35 8.56 7.25
C GLY A 166 -17.04 8.88 7.98
N MET A 167 -16.15 7.90 8.12
CA MET A 167 -14.80 8.15 8.65
C MET A 167 -13.99 9.05 7.73
N ALA A 168 -13.96 8.74 6.45
CA ALA A 168 -13.20 9.50 5.47
C ALA A 168 -13.63 10.97 5.35
N SER A 169 -14.91 11.26 5.54
CA SER A 169 -15.47 12.62 5.52
C SER A 169 -15.03 13.50 6.69
N LYS A 170 -14.33 12.96 7.70
CA LYS A 170 -13.77 13.74 8.81
C LYS A 170 -12.58 14.60 8.39
N ALA A 171 -11.89 14.27 7.30
CA ALA A 171 -10.95 15.16 6.65
C ALA A 171 -11.55 15.73 5.37
N ALA A 172 -11.29 17.02 5.10
CA ALA A 172 -11.68 17.68 3.86
C ALA A 172 -10.84 17.22 2.64
N GLY A 173 -9.87 16.34 2.86
CA GLY A 173 -8.90 15.89 1.87
C GLY A 173 -9.35 14.70 1.02
N PRO A 174 -8.53 14.32 0.03
CA PRO A 174 -8.74 13.07 -0.68
C PRO A 174 -8.52 11.86 0.23
N VAL A 175 -9.10 10.74 -0.17
CA VAL A 175 -8.88 9.44 0.45
C VAL A 175 -7.86 8.68 -0.38
N VAL A 176 -6.73 8.33 0.23
CA VAL A 176 -5.73 7.43 -0.34
C VAL A 176 -6.08 6.01 0.09
N VAL A 177 -6.38 5.16 -0.86
CA VAL A 177 -6.71 3.75 -0.63
C VAL A 177 -5.49 2.92 -0.94
N VAL A 178 -4.98 2.19 0.05
CA VAL A 178 -3.80 1.33 -0.07
C VAL A 178 -4.24 -0.13 -0.06
N ASP A 179 -3.82 -0.86 -1.09
CA ASP A 179 -4.01 -2.30 -1.23
C ASP A 179 -2.67 -2.98 -1.54
N GLN A 180 -2.63 -4.32 -1.52
CA GLN A 180 -1.42 -5.14 -1.73
C GLN A 180 -0.71 -4.94 -3.08
N PHE A 181 -1.32 -4.22 -4.02
CA PHE A 181 -0.78 -4.04 -5.37
C PHE A 181 -0.72 -2.60 -5.83
N ALA A 182 -1.47 -1.70 -5.19
CA ALA A 182 -1.62 -0.34 -5.71
C ALA A 182 -2.10 0.62 -4.64
N MET A 183 -1.84 1.90 -4.88
CA MET A 183 -2.54 3.00 -4.24
C MET A 183 -3.51 3.65 -5.20
N ALA A 184 -4.72 3.92 -4.74
CA ALA A 184 -5.73 4.68 -5.46
C ALA A 184 -6.12 5.93 -4.70
N MET A 185 -6.72 6.88 -5.39
CA MET A 185 -7.34 8.05 -4.78
C MET A 185 -8.83 8.08 -5.08
N CYS A 186 -9.62 8.51 -4.10
CA CYS A 186 -11.04 8.77 -4.27
C CYS A 186 -11.51 9.86 -3.30
N ARG A 187 -12.77 10.29 -3.45
CA ARG A 187 -13.44 11.15 -2.47
C ARG A 187 -14.25 10.33 -1.46
N ALA A 188 -14.50 10.89 -0.29
CA ALA A 188 -15.30 10.22 0.74
C ALA A 188 -16.70 9.83 0.25
N GLU A 189 -17.34 10.66 -0.59
CA GLU A 189 -18.70 10.40 -1.11
C GLU A 189 -18.72 9.25 -2.14
N GLU A 190 -17.61 9.03 -2.84
CA GLU A 190 -17.47 7.93 -3.80
C GLU A 190 -17.42 6.59 -3.07
N ILE A 191 -16.83 6.54 -1.88
CA ILE A 191 -16.77 5.34 -1.03
C ILE A 191 -18.18 4.86 -0.67
N ALA A 192 -19.10 5.77 -0.35
CA ALA A 192 -20.50 5.40 -0.06
C ALA A 192 -21.20 4.71 -1.24
N GLN A 193 -20.73 4.96 -2.47
CA GLN A 193 -21.26 4.37 -3.69
C GLN A 193 -20.55 3.08 -4.11
N TRP A 194 -19.48 2.69 -3.39
CA TRP A 194 -18.73 1.48 -3.69
C TRP A 194 -19.62 0.25 -3.59
N ARG A 195 -19.63 -0.51 -4.67
CA ARG A 195 -20.27 -1.82 -4.74
C ARG A 195 -19.20 -2.89 -4.54
N LEU A 196 -18.79 -3.09 -3.28
CA LEU A 196 -17.82 -4.12 -2.87
C LEU A 196 -18.35 -5.56 -2.98
N GLN A 197 -19.43 -5.76 -3.74
CA GLN A 197 -20.04 -7.07 -3.92
C GLN A 197 -19.14 -7.93 -4.80
N LEU A 198 -18.97 -9.19 -4.40
CA LEU A 198 -18.44 -10.24 -5.26
C LEU A 198 -19.29 -10.28 -6.53
N ASN A 199 -18.74 -9.87 -7.66
CA ASN A 199 -19.43 -9.99 -8.93
C ASN A 199 -19.26 -11.45 -9.41
N PRO A 200 -20.31 -12.29 -9.37
CA PRO A 200 -20.19 -13.70 -9.72
C PRO A 200 -19.80 -13.93 -11.19
N ALA A 201 -19.93 -12.91 -12.06
CA ALA A 201 -19.50 -12.99 -13.46
C ALA A 201 -17.97 -13.03 -13.64
N PHE A 202 -17.18 -12.67 -12.63
CA PHE A 202 -15.72 -12.65 -12.72
C PHE A 202 -15.05 -13.98 -12.37
N GLU A 203 -15.71 -14.85 -11.61
CA GLU A 203 -15.23 -16.23 -11.38
C GLU A 203 -15.28 -17.10 -12.65
N ARG A 204 -15.96 -16.68 -13.73
CA ARG A 204 -16.16 -17.50 -14.94
C ARG A 204 -15.47 -17.01 -16.23
N LYS A 205 -14.80 -15.86 -16.26
CA LYS A 205 -14.28 -15.26 -17.52
C LYS A 205 -12.78 -14.92 -17.55
N ALA A 206 -11.97 -15.51 -16.66
CA ALA A 206 -10.51 -15.40 -16.73
C ALA A 206 -9.84 -16.37 -17.74
N LEU A 207 -10.61 -16.89 -18.71
CA LEU A 207 -10.06 -17.62 -19.86
C LEU A 207 -10.63 -17.01 -21.14
N THR A 208 -9.72 -16.57 -21.99
CA THR A 208 -9.89 -16.26 -23.43
C THR A 208 -10.80 -15.09 -23.80
N THR A 209 -10.23 -13.90 -24.04
CA THR A 209 -10.10 -13.33 -25.40
C THR A 209 -9.46 -11.93 -25.40
N ARG A 210 -8.35 -11.79 -26.13
CA ARG A 210 -7.90 -10.54 -26.74
C ARG A 210 -8.94 -10.14 -27.79
N ILE A 211 -9.66 -9.05 -27.61
CA ILE A 211 -10.35 -8.36 -28.72
C ILE A 211 -10.11 -6.86 -28.63
N ARG A 212 -9.59 -6.34 -29.74
CA ARG A 212 -9.38 -4.93 -30.09
C ARG A 212 -10.67 -4.13 -29.91
N GLY A 213 -10.55 -2.94 -29.32
CA GLY A 213 -11.51 -1.85 -29.48
C GLY A 213 -12.75 -1.97 -28.60
N ALA A 214 -12.87 -1.04 -27.65
CA ALA A 214 -14.05 -0.80 -26.81
C ALA A 214 -14.49 -1.99 -25.92
N LEU A 215 -13.92 -2.07 -24.71
CA LEU A 215 -14.41 -3.01 -23.69
C LEU A 215 -14.65 -2.33 -22.34
N VAL A 216 -15.94 -2.27 -22.03
CA VAL A 216 -16.56 -1.99 -20.73
C VAL A 216 -16.35 -3.19 -19.81
N THR A 217 -15.67 -3.03 -18.67
CA THR A 217 -15.70 -4.05 -17.60
C THR A 217 -15.63 -3.45 -16.19
N ILE A 218 -16.30 -4.12 -15.25
CA ILE A 218 -16.96 -3.60 -14.04
C ILE A 218 -16.10 -3.84 -12.80
N GLY A 219 -15.62 -2.80 -12.12
CA GLY A 219 -15.08 -2.83 -10.76
C GLY A 219 -15.10 -1.42 -10.18
N LEU A 220 -15.85 -1.20 -9.09
CA LEU A 220 -16.17 0.13 -8.53
C LEU A 220 -16.77 1.11 -9.59
N ARG A 221 -18.06 0.96 -9.91
CA ARG A 221 -18.78 1.94 -10.77
C ARG A 221 -18.97 3.27 -10.02
N THR A 222 -18.02 4.19 -10.13
CA THR A 222 -18.36 5.62 -10.18
C THR A 222 -18.80 5.92 -11.63
N LYS A 223 -19.87 6.71 -11.82
CA LYS A 223 -20.28 7.10 -13.17
C LYS A 223 -19.12 7.87 -13.83
N PRO A 224 -18.83 7.65 -15.12
CA PRO A 224 -17.76 8.37 -15.79
C PRO A 224 -18.16 9.85 -15.85
N ARG A 225 -17.47 10.69 -15.11
CA ARG A 225 -17.44 12.12 -15.37
C ARG A 225 -16.00 12.58 -15.34
N ILE A 226 -15.62 13.22 -16.46
CA ILE A 226 -14.36 13.87 -16.79
C ILE A 226 -13.36 12.93 -17.49
N ALA A 227 -13.23 13.14 -18.80
CA ALA A 227 -12.13 12.63 -19.62
C ALA A 227 -10.80 13.16 -19.05
N GLY A 228 -9.85 12.27 -18.76
CA GLY A 228 -8.49 12.64 -18.35
C GLY A 228 -7.96 12.01 -17.06
N THR A 229 -8.71 11.14 -16.38
CA THR A 229 -8.18 10.38 -15.23
C THR A 229 -7.57 9.04 -15.67
N PRO A 230 -6.39 8.65 -15.13
CA PRO A 230 -5.73 7.41 -15.48
C PRO A 230 -6.63 6.21 -15.19
N GLN A 231 -6.76 5.36 -16.20
CA GLN A 231 -7.65 4.21 -16.24
C GLN A 231 -7.04 3.11 -15.37
N PHE A 232 -7.62 2.86 -14.20
CA PHE A 232 -7.22 1.79 -13.29
C PHE A 232 -7.54 0.41 -13.88
N ASP A 233 -6.55 -0.49 -13.96
CA ASP A 233 -6.79 -1.87 -14.38
C ASP A 233 -7.53 -2.66 -13.29
N PRO A 234 -8.78 -3.15 -13.54
CA PRO A 234 -9.60 -3.82 -12.53
C PRO A 234 -9.16 -5.26 -12.19
N LEU A 235 -8.31 -5.90 -13.00
CA LEU A 235 -8.11 -7.36 -12.94
C LEU A 235 -7.31 -7.85 -11.72
N MET A 236 -6.45 -7.01 -11.12
CA MET A 236 -5.65 -7.41 -9.94
C MET A 236 -6.39 -7.21 -8.60
N ARG A 237 -7.49 -6.45 -8.57
CA ARG A 237 -8.20 -6.07 -7.32
C ARG A 237 -9.07 -7.17 -6.72
N GLU A 238 -9.31 -8.26 -7.44
CA GLU A 238 -10.28 -9.27 -7.00
C GLU A 238 -9.77 -10.20 -5.90
N GLN A 239 -8.46 -10.47 -5.83
CA GLN A 239 -7.95 -11.44 -4.86
C GLN A 239 -7.83 -10.85 -3.46
N THR A 240 -7.43 -9.58 -3.32
CA THR A 240 -7.19 -8.98 -2.00
C THR A 240 -8.45 -8.78 -1.19
N LEU A 241 -9.50 -8.27 -1.83
CA LEU A 241 -10.77 -7.99 -1.14
C LEU A 241 -11.55 -9.27 -0.84
N LYS A 242 -11.35 -10.37 -1.60
CA LYS A 242 -11.95 -11.69 -1.32
C LYS A 242 -11.66 -12.16 0.10
N ASP A 243 -10.55 -11.74 0.69
CA ASP A 243 -10.16 -12.04 2.06
C ASP A 243 -10.03 -10.79 2.92
N LEU A 244 -11.02 -9.88 2.85
CA LEU A 244 -11.07 -8.70 3.71
C LEU A 244 -11.17 -9.10 5.19
N ARG A 245 -10.05 -9.02 5.91
CA ARG A 245 -9.89 -9.39 7.33
C ARG A 245 -9.61 -8.18 8.20
N THR A 246 -8.84 -7.21 7.72
CA THR A 246 -8.57 -5.98 8.46
C THR A 246 -8.77 -4.76 7.59
N VAL A 247 -9.23 -3.67 8.20
CA VAL A 247 -9.40 -2.36 7.58
C VAL A 247 -8.91 -1.32 8.57
N ASN A 248 -7.96 -0.49 8.17
CA ASN A 248 -7.44 0.59 8.97
C ASN A 248 -7.75 1.91 8.27
N ILE A 249 -8.28 2.88 9.01
CA ILE A 249 -8.64 4.19 8.50
C ILE A 249 -7.96 5.25 9.35
N TRP A 250 -7.06 6.02 8.74
CA TRP A 250 -6.31 7.07 9.42
C TRP A 250 -6.65 8.42 8.81
N VAL A 251 -7.21 9.30 9.61
CA VAL A 251 -7.57 10.66 9.22
C VAL A 251 -6.39 11.57 9.57
N HIS A 252 -5.63 11.97 8.57
CA HIS A 252 -4.49 12.87 8.75
C HIS A 252 -4.94 14.33 8.56
N ASP A 253 -4.69 15.13 9.59
CA ASP A 253 -5.08 16.54 9.70
C ASP A 253 -3.83 17.35 10.06
N ALA A 254 -2.79 17.21 9.23
CA ALA A 254 -1.54 17.94 9.39
C ALA A 254 -1.56 19.21 8.51
N PRO A 255 -0.99 20.34 8.99
CA PRO A 255 -0.97 21.58 8.22
C PRO A 255 -0.24 21.35 6.88
N GLY A 256 -1.00 21.47 5.79
CA GLY A 256 -0.50 21.29 4.41
C GLY A 256 -0.87 19.96 3.75
N VAL A 257 -1.22 18.92 4.52
CA VAL A 257 -1.68 17.64 3.96
C VAL A 257 -2.88 17.11 4.75
N ASN A 258 -4.07 17.44 4.25
CA ASN A 258 -5.30 16.80 4.69
C ASN A 258 -5.53 15.60 3.79
N CYS A 259 -5.46 14.39 4.34
CA CYS A 259 -5.82 13.17 3.61
C CYS A 259 -6.31 12.09 4.57
N THR A 260 -7.26 11.28 4.13
CA THR A 260 -7.60 10.05 4.85
C THR A 260 -6.90 8.89 4.17
N MET A 261 -6.21 8.05 4.92
CA MET A 261 -5.66 6.79 4.41
C MET A 261 -6.57 5.63 4.79
N LEU A 262 -6.92 4.80 3.81
CA LEU A 262 -7.74 3.61 3.97
C LEU A 262 -6.92 2.41 3.52
N ILE A 263 -6.54 1.54 4.46
CA ILE A 263 -5.65 0.42 4.19
C ILE A 263 -6.39 -0.88 4.44
N PHE A 264 -6.31 -1.81 3.50
CA PHE A 264 -6.91 -3.12 3.62
C PHE A 264 -5.85 -4.19 3.90
N ASN A 265 -6.13 -5.09 4.84
CA ASN A 265 -5.32 -6.28 5.07
C ASN A 265 -3.84 -5.99 5.36
N ILE A 266 -3.55 -4.95 6.16
CA ILE A 266 -2.17 -4.51 6.53
C ILE A 266 -1.20 -5.68 6.76
N PRO A 267 -1.51 -6.71 7.58
CA PRO A 267 -0.55 -7.78 7.87
C PRO A 267 -0.18 -8.66 6.67
N TYR A 268 -0.89 -8.54 5.55
CA TYR A 268 -0.74 -9.38 4.36
C TYR A 268 -0.15 -8.62 3.16
N ILE A 269 0.08 -7.31 3.29
CA ILE A 269 0.71 -6.51 2.24
C ILE A 269 2.21 -6.80 2.23
N ARG A 270 2.63 -7.67 1.30
CA ARG A 270 4.04 -8.01 1.06
C ARG A 270 4.70 -7.19 -0.03
N ARG A 271 3.91 -6.67 -0.96
CA ARG A 271 4.37 -5.83 -2.05
C ARG A 271 3.61 -4.51 -2.02
N LEU A 272 4.28 -3.40 -2.24
CA LEU A 272 3.66 -2.09 -2.42
C LEU A 272 4.21 -1.49 -3.70
N ASP A 273 3.35 -1.33 -4.70
CA ASP A 273 3.71 -0.79 -6.00
C ASP A 273 3.12 0.60 -6.20
N LEU A 274 4.01 1.60 -6.27
CA LEU A 274 3.68 3.02 -6.35
C LEU A 274 4.10 3.63 -7.70
N THR A 275 4.45 2.81 -8.70
CA THR A 275 5.00 3.31 -9.96
C THR A 275 4.01 4.14 -10.78
N ASP A 276 2.72 3.81 -10.70
CA ASP A 276 1.65 4.48 -11.46
C ASP A 276 0.56 5.04 -10.55
N SER A 277 0.94 5.31 -9.29
CA SER A 277 0.00 5.84 -8.31
C SER A 277 -0.51 7.23 -8.74
N PRO A 278 -1.81 7.52 -8.66
CA PRO A 278 -2.38 8.85 -8.95
C PRO A 278 -2.17 9.85 -7.80
N VAL A 279 -1.62 9.42 -6.67
CA VAL A 279 -1.37 10.21 -5.45
C VAL A 279 -0.44 11.39 -5.75
N SER A 280 -0.59 12.59 -5.16
CA SER A 280 0.42 13.66 -5.36
C SER A 280 1.73 13.35 -4.60
N ASP A 281 2.83 14.04 -4.89
CA ASP A 281 4.09 13.79 -4.20
C ASP A 281 4.05 14.19 -2.72
N GLU A 282 3.30 15.25 -2.39
CA GLU A 282 3.05 15.70 -1.01
C GLU A 282 2.23 14.67 -0.23
N GLN A 283 1.21 14.10 -0.88
CA GLN A 283 0.37 13.06 -0.28
C GLN A 283 1.16 11.76 -0.12
N LEU A 284 1.98 11.39 -1.10
CA LEU A 284 2.85 10.22 -1.00
C LEU A 284 3.86 10.41 0.14
N THR A 285 4.42 11.61 0.30
CA THR A 285 5.28 11.96 1.43
C THR A 285 4.56 11.77 2.77
N ALA A 286 3.31 12.26 2.91
CA ALA A 286 2.52 12.06 4.12
C ALA A 286 2.16 10.59 4.37
N VAL A 287 1.88 9.83 3.30
CA VAL A 287 1.64 8.38 3.38
C VAL A 287 2.90 7.69 3.89
N LEU A 288 4.06 7.94 3.29
CA LEU A 288 5.32 7.33 3.70
C LEU A 288 5.69 7.65 5.15
N TRP A 289 5.35 8.84 5.65
CA TRP A 289 5.57 9.22 7.05
C TRP A 289 4.81 8.37 8.06
N ASN A 290 3.59 7.94 7.73
CA ASN A 290 2.67 7.31 8.68
C ASN A 290 2.42 5.83 8.38
N LEU A 291 2.64 5.39 7.14
CA LEU A 291 2.37 4.04 6.69
C LEU A 291 3.34 3.05 7.36
N THR A 292 2.75 2.03 8.00
CA THR A 292 3.46 0.91 8.61
C THR A 292 2.88 -0.39 8.08
N LEU A 293 3.70 -1.19 7.39
CA LEU A 293 3.34 -2.44 6.75
C LEU A 293 4.29 -3.54 7.25
N PRO A 294 3.93 -4.25 8.33
CA PRO A 294 4.88 -5.13 9.04
C PRO A 294 5.40 -6.30 8.18
N SER A 295 4.65 -6.71 7.17
CA SER A 295 5.00 -7.82 6.27
C SER A 295 5.56 -7.37 4.92
N LEU A 296 5.91 -6.10 4.76
CA LEU A 296 6.37 -5.57 3.47
C LEU A 296 7.75 -6.11 3.11
N GLU A 297 7.82 -6.80 1.96
CA GLU A 297 9.04 -7.41 1.40
C GLU A 297 9.53 -6.64 0.16
N ILE A 298 8.61 -6.06 -0.64
CA ILE A 298 8.93 -5.41 -1.92
C ILE A 298 8.28 -4.02 -1.96
N LEU A 299 9.08 -3.00 -2.26
CA LEU A 299 8.62 -1.62 -2.45
C LEU A 299 9.09 -1.10 -3.81
N ASN A 300 8.13 -0.67 -4.64
CA ASN A 300 8.41 -0.01 -5.92
C ASN A 300 7.89 1.43 -5.88
N ILE A 301 8.73 2.40 -6.17
CA ILE A 301 8.39 3.83 -6.23
C ILE A 301 8.95 4.40 -7.52
N SER A 302 8.15 5.12 -8.32
CA SER A 302 8.62 5.76 -9.55
C SER A 302 8.70 7.27 -9.52
N ARG A 303 8.57 7.85 -8.33
CA ARG A 303 8.17 9.24 -8.17
C ARG A 303 9.31 10.11 -7.72
N SER A 304 9.42 11.24 -8.40
CA SER A 304 10.56 12.10 -8.24
C SER A 304 10.38 13.29 -7.28
N GLY A 305 9.18 13.50 -6.72
CA GLY A 305 8.96 14.56 -5.73
C GLY A 305 8.87 14.08 -4.29
N VAL A 306 9.16 12.80 -4.02
CA VAL A 306 9.05 12.24 -2.66
C VAL A 306 10.13 12.82 -1.76
N ASP A 307 9.74 13.30 -0.57
CA ASP A 307 10.69 13.76 0.45
C ASP A 307 11.65 12.63 0.85
N PRO A 308 12.97 12.80 0.64
CA PRO A 308 14.03 11.90 1.11
C PRO A 308 13.88 11.47 2.57
N THR A 309 13.48 12.40 3.45
CA THR A 309 13.39 12.16 4.90
C THR A 309 12.24 11.23 5.23
N ALA A 310 11.11 11.42 4.55
CA ALA A 310 9.94 10.55 4.66
C ALA A 310 10.26 9.13 4.19
N LEU A 311 10.92 9.01 3.03
CA LEU A 311 11.34 7.71 2.49
C LEU A 311 12.33 7.01 3.41
N ARG A 312 13.36 7.71 3.92
CA ARG A 312 14.28 7.15 4.91
C ARG A 312 13.54 6.61 6.13
N SER A 313 12.64 7.41 6.69
CA SER A 313 11.87 7.05 7.88
C SER A 313 10.95 5.85 7.61
N PHE A 314 10.38 5.79 6.40
CA PHE A 314 9.63 4.62 5.94
C PHE A 314 10.55 3.39 5.90
N LEU A 315 11.67 3.44 5.20
CA LEU A 315 12.60 2.30 5.10
C LEU A 315 13.08 1.82 6.48
N ALA A 316 13.38 2.75 7.40
CA ALA A 316 13.79 2.42 8.76
C ALA A 316 12.70 1.68 9.58
N ARG A 317 11.41 1.96 9.31
CA ARG A 317 10.27 1.25 9.93
C ARG A 317 9.98 -0.12 9.33
N HIS A 318 10.60 -0.47 8.20
CA HIS A 318 10.31 -1.70 7.45
C HIS A 318 11.56 -2.60 7.33
N PRO A 319 12.15 -3.07 8.45
CA PRO A 319 13.39 -3.84 8.42
C PRO A 319 13.28 -5.16 7.65
N GLY A 320 12.07 -5.67 7.40
CA GLY A 320 11.81 -6.88 6.60
C GLY A 320 11.87 -6.66 5.08
N LEU A 321 12.06 -5.42 4.62
CA LEU A 321 12.08 -5.10 3.20
C LEU A 321 13.32 -5.69 2.51
N GLN A 322 13.08 -6.48 1.46
CA GLN A 322 14.10 -7.25 0.73
C GLN A 322 14.45 -6.60 -0.61
N GLN A 323 13.46 -6.02 -1.28
CA GLN A 323 13.61 -5.38 -2.58
C GLN A 323 13.11 -3.95 -2.56
N PHE A 324 13.92 -3.04 -3.11
CA PHE A 324 13.55 -1.65 -3.35
C PHE A 324 13.82 -1.27 -4.80
N THR A 325 12.75 -0.88 -5.50
CA THR A 325 12.81 -0.34 -6.86
C THR A 325 12.48 1.14 -6.82
N SER A 326 13.39 1.99 -7.28
CA SER A 326 13.21 3.46 -7.29
C SER A 326 13.46 4.06 -8.67
N LEU A 327 12.43 4.67 -9.28
CA LEU A 327 12.61 5.74 -10.26
C LEU A 327 12.59 7.06 -9.47
N ALA A 328 13.77 7.56 -9.12
CA ALA A 328 14.00 8.42 -7.97
C ALA A 328 13.83 9.96 -8.23
N PRO A 329 14.04 10.78 -7.17
CA PRO A 329 13.66 12.18 -7.06
C PRO A 329 14.55 13.25 -7.66
N LYS A 330 13.94 14.45 -7.82
CA LYS A 330 14.60 15.66 -8.34
C LYS A 330 15.97 15.80 -7.66
N PRO A 331 17.04 16.02 -8.42
CA PRO A 331 18.43 15.90 -7.97
C PRO A 331 18.88 16.92 -6.90
N SER A 332 17.98 17.77 -6.40
CA SER A 332 18.34 18.84 -5.48
C SER A 332 18.63 18.39 -4.05
N SER A 333 18.36 17.14 -3.67
CA SER A 333 18.59 16.65 -2.31
C SER A 333 18.96 15.16 -2.29
N PRO A 334 19.96 14.74 -1.48
CA PRO A 334 20.30 13.33 -1.33
C PRO A 334 19.10 12.55 -0.79
N LEU A 335 18.81 11.37 -1.38
CA LEU A 335 17.64 10.52 -1.08
C LEU A 335 17.56 10.12 0.39
N ILE A 336 18.72 10.00 1.04
CA ILE A 336 18.85 9.65 2.45
C ILE A 336 20.11 10.37 2.96
N SER A 337 19.98 11.29 3.92
CA SER A 337 21.15 11.91 4.56
C SER A 337 21.84 10.88 5.47
N SER A 338 23.06 10.47 5.11
CA SER A 338 23.85 9.35 5.68
C SER A 338 23.43 7.96 5.17
N PRO A 339 24.37 7.08 4.79
CA PRO A 339 24.03 5.73 4.35
C PRO A 339 23.22 4.96 5.41
N LEU A 340 22.22 4.20 4.96
CA LEU A 340 21.38 3.31 5.75
C LEU A 340 21.84 1.87 5.52
N ALA A 341 22.33 1.22 6.57
CA ALA A 341 22.64 -0.21 6.56
C ALA A 341 21.36 -1.02 6.83
N HIS A 342 20.53 -1.22 5.82
CA HIS A 342 19.26 -1.92 5.97
C HIS A 342 19.51 -3.44 6.14
N PRO A 343 18.92 -4.10 7.15
CA PRO A 343 19.33 -5.45 7.54
C PRO A 343 18.95 -6.54 6.54
N GLN A 344 17.88 -6.36 5.76
CA GLN A 344 17.33 -7.40 4.87
C GLN A 344 17.39 -7.06 3.39
N PHE A 345 17.92 -5.90 3.00
CA PHE A 345 17.97 -5.54 1.58
C PHE A 345 18.93 -6.44 0.83
N SER A 346 18.42 -7.16 -0.16
CA SER A 346 19.20 -8.03 -1.04
C SER A 346 19.30 -7.49 -2.46
N ARG A 347 18.27 -6.75 -2.91
CA ARG A 347 18.18 -6.24 -4.29
C ARG A 347 17.78 -4.77 -4.33
N ILE A 348 18.56 -3.97 -5.04
CA ILE A 348 18.23 -2.59 -5.42
C ILE A 348 18.07 -2.53 -6.92
N GLU A 349 16.96 -1.94 -7.35
CA GLU A 349 16.72 -1.62 -8.76
C GLU A 349 16.49 -0.13 -8.91
N ALA A 350 17.31 0.51 -9.74
CA ALA A 350 17.21 1.94 -9.97
C ALA A 350 17.30 2.23 -11.46
N THR A 351 16.42 3.12 -11.90
CA THR A 351 16.32 3.54 -13.30
C THR A 351 16.78 5.00 -13.42
N GLY A 352 17.64 5.31 -14.38
CA GLY A 352 18.25 6.63 -14.52
C GLY A 352 19.46 6.77 -13.61
N THR A 353 20.45 7.51 -14.08
CA THR A 353 21.80 7.48 -13.51
C THR A 353 21.91 8.25 -12.21
N GLU A 354 21.26 9.41 -12.12
CA GLU A 354 21.11 10.18 -10.87
C GLU A 354 20.49 9.32 -9.76
N ASN A 355 19.45 8.56 -10.10
CA ASN A 355 18.72 7.70 -9.18
C ASN A 355 19.56 6.52 -8.68
N ILE A 356 20.38 5.96 -9.56
CA ILE A 356 21.32 4.89 -9.21
C ILE A 356 22.34 5.40 -8.20
N CYS A 357 22.96 6.56 -8.45
CA CYS A 357 23.93 7.15 -7.52
C CYS A 357 23.28 7.44 -6.16
N LEU A 358 22.09 8.05 -6.15
CA LEU A 358 21.35 8.33 -4.92
C LEU A 358 20.99 7.06 -4.12
N ALA A 359 20.51 6.01 -4.79
CA ALA A 359 20.19 4.73 -4.15
C ALA A 359 21.46 4.05 -3.60
N MET A 360 22.58 4.16 -4.31
CA MET A 360 23.87 3.64 -3.86
C MET A 360 24.40 4.40 -2.66
N ASP A 361 24.46 5.73 -2.69
CA ASP A 361 24.83 6.57 -1.55
C ASP A 361 24.03 6.16 -0.31
N ALA A 362 22.73 5.94 -0.50
CA ALA A 362 21.79 5.60 0.54
C ALA A 362 21.94 4.18 1.10
N LEU A 363 22.20 3.16 0.28
CA LEU A 363 21.98 1.76 0.68
C LEU A 363 23.20 0.84 0.52
N HIS A 364 24.32 1.33 -0.02
CA HIS A 364 25.54 0.54 -0.24
C HIS A 364 26.21 0.01 1.04
N LEU A 365 25.73 0.32 2.25
CA LEU A 365 26.20 -0.30 3.49
C LEU A 365 25.33 -1.46 3.98
N SER A 366 24.26 -1.80 3.25
CA SER A 366 23.38 -2.90 3.63
C SER A 366 24.12 -4.25 3.54
N PRO A 367 24.14 -5.07 4.60
CA PRO A 367 24.98 -6.27 4.69
C PRO A 367 24.51 -7.43 3.80
N LEU A 368 23.24 -7.49 3.41
CA LEU A 368 22.73 -8.55 2.53
C LEU A 368 22.62 -8.10 1.07
N LEU A 369 22.95 -6.84 0.78
CA LEU A 369 22.78 -6.25 -0.54
C LEU A 369 23.81 -6.82 -1.49
N ASN A 370 23.39 -7.74 -2.33
CA ASN A 370 24.25 -8.38 -3.31
C ASN A 370 23.79 -8.09 -4.73
N THR A 371 22.54 -7.71 -4.98
CA THR A 371 22.02 -7.54 -6.35
C THR A 371 21.77 -6.07 -6.66
N PHE A 372 22.40 -5.57 -7.72
CA PHE A 372 22.33 -4.18 -8.17
C PHE A 372 21.82 -4.14 -9.61
N VAL A 373 20.65 -3.55 -9.83
CA VAL A 373 20.02 -3.48 -11.15
C VAL A 373 19.98 -2.04 -11.61
N PHE A 374 20.77 -1.72 -12.62
CA PHE A 374 20.94 -0.38 -13.16
C PHE A 374 20.31 -0.30 -14.55
N ILE A 375 19.29 0.55 -14.67
CA ILE A 375 18.53 0.75 -15.90
C ILE A 375 18.66 2.24 -16.31
N PRO A 376 19.77 2.66 -16.92
CA PRO A 376 19.93 4.02 -17.44
C PRO A 376 18.82 4.41 -18.42
N THR A 377 18.39 5.66 -18.37
CA THR A 377 17.25 6.20 -19.16
C THR A 377 17.68 6.91 -20.45
N ARG A 378 18.98 7.14 -20.66
CA ARG A 378 19.54 7.90 -21.79
C ARG A 378 20.67 7.13 -22.47
N ASP A 379 21.28 7.75 -23.48
CA ASP A 379 22.37 7.20 -24.31
C ASP A 379 23.45 6.48 -23.47
N ALA A 380 23.80 5.27 -23.89
CA ALA A 380 24.62 4.31 -23.15
C ALA A 380 25.95 4.89 -22.66
N ALA A 381 26.71 5.56 -23.54
CA ALA A 381 28.05 6.04 -23.23
C ALA A 381 28.02 7.12 -22.12
N SER A 382 27.21 8.17 -22.32
CA SER A 382 27.05 9.24 -21.31
C SER A 382 26.45 8.72 -20.00
N SER A 383 25.56 7.74 -20.10
CA SER A 383 24.89 7.17 -18.93
C SER A 383 25.83 6.31 -18.10
N LEU A 384 26.69 5.50 -18.72
CA LEU A 384 27.63 4.64 -18.00
C LEU A 384 28.69 5.46 -17.25
N ASN A 385 29.23 6.52 -17.84
CA ASN A 385 30.16 7.40 -17.13
C ASN A 385 29.48 8.11 -15.95
N SER A 386 28.19 8.44 -16.05
CA SER A 386 27.46 8.97 -14.90
C SER A 386 27.20 7.95 -13.77
N LEU A 387 27.48 6.65 -13.98
CA LEU A 387 27.46 5.62 -12.93
C LEU A 387 28.80 5.47 -12.21
N ILE A 388 29.85 6.17 -12.62
CA ILE A 388 31.17 6.16 -11.96
C ILE A 388 31.07 6.36 -10.43
N PRO A 389 30.29 7.34 -9.90
CA PRO A 389 30.13 7.48 -8.45
C PRO A 389 29.52 6.25 -7.78
N ALA A 390 28.50 5.64 -8.39
CA ALA A 390 27.88 4.41 -7.89
C ALA A 390 28.87 3.23 -7.87
N PHE A 391 29.68 3.07 -8.93
CA PHE A 391 30.70 2.03 -8.99
C PHE A 391 31.84 2.25 -7.98
N ARG A 392 32.20 3.51 -7.69
CA ARG A 392 33.16 3.82 -6.61
C ARG A 392 32.67 3.42 -5.22
N LEU A 393 31.38 3.54 -4.96
CA LEU A 393 30.80 3.05 -3.71
C LEU A 393 30.75 1.52 -3.68
N LEU A 394 30.43 0.90 -4.82
CA LEU A 394 30.41 -0.54 -4.95
C LEU A 394 31.80 -1.14 -4.69
N SER A 395 32.86 -0.53 -5.22
CA SER A 395 34.25 -0.99 -5.02
C SER A 395 34.75 -0.92 -3.56
N GLN A 396 34.04 -0.22 -2.67
CA GLN A 396 34.37 -0.16 -1.25
C GLN A 396 33.75 -1.32 -0.46
N ARG A 397 32.87 -2.13 -1.06
CA ARG A 397 32.23 -3.27 -0.40
C ARG A 397 33.16 -4.47 -0.34
N SER A 398 33.10 -5.20 0.77
CA SER A 398 33.81 -6.46 0.99
C SER A 398 33.00 -7.72 0.63
N LEU A 399 31.74 -7.54 0.23
CA LEU A 399 30.79 -8.63 -0.02
C LEU A 399 30.53 -8.79 -1.51
N ASP A 400 30.37 -10.03 -1.94
CA ASP A 400 30.07 -10.38 -3.33
C ASP A 400 28.81 -9.65 -3.85
N ALA A 401 28.93 -9.15 -5.08
CA ALA A 401 27.92 -8.38 -5.78
C ALA A 401 27.63 -8.96 -7.16
N HIS A 402 26.34 -9.04 -7.46
CA HIS A 402 25.73 -9.32 -8.75
C HIS A 402 25.23 -8.00 -9.35
N LEU A 403 25.69 -7.68 -10.54
CA LEU A 403 25.40 -6.42 -11.23
C LEU A 403 24.59 -6.68 -12.50
N GLU A 404 23.33 -6.26 -12.53
CA GLU A 404 22.51 -6.25 -13.74
C GLU A 404 22.56 -4.85 -14.39
N LEU A 405 23.14 -4.72 -15.57
CA LEU A 405 23.20 -3.49 -16.35
C LEU A 405 22.27 -3.60 -17.56
N THR A 406 21.39 -2.63 -17.76
CA THR A 406 20.66 -2.49 -19.03
C THR A 406 21.27 -1.37 -19.86
N ILE A 407 21.72 -1.67 -21.07
CA ILE A 407 22.39 -0.73 -21.97
C ILE A 407 21.53 -0.56 -23.22
N PHE A 408 21.09 0.67 -23.45
CA PHE A 408 20.27 1.01 -24.61
C PHE A 408 21.06 1.85 -25.61
N GLU A 409 20.99 1.47 -26.88
CA GLU A 409 21.55 2.26 -27.97
C GLU A 409 20.58 3.40 -28.33
N SER A 410 21.06 4.65 -28.28
CA SER A 410 20.26 5.78 -28.73
C SER A 410 20.26 5.82 -30.26
N PRO A 411 19.09 5.83 -30.93
CA PRO A 411 19.02 5.85 -32.40
C PRO A 411 19.58 7.15 -33.01
N SER A 412 19.80 8.19 -32.20
CA SER A 412 20.25 9.52 -32.62
C SER A 412 21.75 9.76 -32.45
N SER A 413 22.51 8.79 -31.92
CA SER A 413 23.95 8.93 -31.75
C SER A 413 24.66 8.04 -32.77
N PRO A 414 25.16 8.58 -33.90
CA PRO A 414 26.06 7.87 -34.79
C PRO A 414 27.43 7.78 -34.09
N SER A 415 27.51 7.08 -32.96
CA SER A 415 28.80 6.75 -32.37
C SER A 415 29.52 5.88 -33.39
N SER A 416 30.67 6.34 -33.89
CA SER A 416 31.55 5.48 -34.67
C SER A 416 31.79 4.21 -33.85
N LEU A 417 31.71 3.04 -34.49
CA LEU A 417 31.95 1.74 -33.85
C LEU A 417 33.30 1.68 -33.11
N ASP A 418 34.21 2.61 -33.44
CA ASP A 418 35.57 2.70 -32.93
C ASP A 418 35.70 3.48 -31.61
N GLU A 419 34.69 4.23 -31.16
CA GLU A 419 34.81 4.98 -29.90
C GLU A 419 34.59 4.05 -28.69
N PRO A 420 35.51 4.01 -27.71
CA PRO A 420 35.36 3.17 -26.54
C PRO A 420 34.13 3.60 -25.73
N LEU A 421 33.33 2.62 -25.30
CA LEU A 421 32.11 2.88 -24.51
C LEU A 421 32.42 3.46 -23.11
N PHE A 422 33.64 3.20 -22.62
CA PHE A 422 34.13 3.57 -21.31
C PHE A 422 35.43 4.37 -21.45
N ASP A 423 35.55 5.46 -20.70
CA ASP A 423 36.78 6.23 -20.60
C ASP A 423 37.81 5.58 -19.65
N ASP A 424 38.99 6.19 -19.54
CA ASP A 424 40.07 5.71 -18.68
C ASP A 424 39.67 5.70 -17.19
N GLU A 425 38.76 6.58 -16.77
CA GLU A 425 38.26 6.65 -15.40
C GLU A 425 37.37 5.45 -15.08
N ALA A 426 36.43 5.12 -15.98
CA ALA A 426 35.59 3.94 -15.88
C ALA A 426 36.42 2.64 -15.92
N ALA A 427 37.48 2.59 -16.74
CA ALA A 427 38.43 1.48 -16.76
C ALA A 427 39.22 1.34 -15.45
N SER A 428 39.62 2.46 -14.83
CA SER A 428 40.27 2.47 -13.52
C SER A 428 39.35 1.91 -12.43
N ILE A 429 38.07 2.30 -12.44
CA ILE A 429 37.07 1.84 -11.47
C ILE A 429 36.75 0.35 -11.65
N ALA A 430 36.67 -0.14 -12.89
CA ALA A 430 36.46 -1.57 -13.15
C ALA A 430 37.49 -2.45 -12.43
N ARG A 431 38.76 -2.04 -12.42
CA ARG A 431 39.84 -2.74 -11.70
C ARG A 431 39.67 -2.74 -10.20
N ALA A 432 38.91 -1.79 -9.64
CA ALA A 432 38.61 -1.72 -8.22
C ALA A 432 37.36 -2.52 -7.81
N LEU A 433 36.52 -2.96 -8.77
CA LEU A 433 35.27 -3.72 -8.54
C LEU A 433 35.53 -5.20 -8.22
N HIS A 434 36.39 -5.46 -7.25
CA HIS A 434 36.74 -6.81 -6.78
C HIS A 434 35.58 -7.58 -6.17
N CYS A 435 34.57 -6.89 -5.67
CA CYS A 435 33.36 -7.49 -5.13
C CYS A 435 32.41 -8.01 -6.21
N VAL A 436 32.51 -7.56 -7.47
CA VAL A 436 31.54 -7.94 -8.52
C VAL A 436 31.90 -9.29 -9.11
N CYS A 437 31.16 -10.33 -8.74
CA CYS A 437 31.40 -11.70 -9.19
C CYS A 437 30.55 -12.12 -10.39
N SER A 438 29.49 -11.38 -10.67
CA SER A 438 28.47 -11.75 -11.63
C SER A 438 27.92 -10.51 -12.32
N VAL A 439 27.87 -10.50 -13.66
CA VAL A 439 27.29 -9.38 -14.43
C VAL A 439 26.24 -9.87 -15.43
N VAL A 440 25.05 -9.29 -15.40
CA VAL A 440 24.04 -9.45 -16.46
C VAL A 440 24.01 -8.19 -17.31
N ILE A 441 24.24 -8.31 -18.61
CA ILE A 441 24.12 -7.19 -19.55
C ILE A 441 22.88 -7.38 -20.41
N SER A 442 21.87 -6.54 -20.19
CA SER A 442 20.73 -6.43 -21.10
C SER A 442 21.02 -5.39 -22.17
N CYS A 443 21.27 -5.78 -23.42
CA CYS A 443 21.58 -4.85 -24.52
C CYS A 443 20.55 -4.89 -25.65
N SER A 444 20.44 -3.81 -26.43
CA SER A 444 19.56 -3.73 -27.61
C SER A 444 20.17 -4.33 -28.88
N SER A 445 21.50 -4.48 -28.94
CA SER A 445 22.25 -5.01 -30.09
C SER A 445 23.46 -5.82 -29.63
N VAL A 446 23.94 -6.73 -30.48
CA VAL A 446 25.15 -7.54 -30.21
C VAL A 446 26.41 -6.68 -30.21
N ASP A 447 26.51 -5.71 -31.11
CA ASP A 447 27.67 -4.81 -31.15
C ASP A 447 27.81 -4.01 -29.85
N MET A 448 26.71 -3.56 -29.24
CA MET A 448 26.73 -2.95 -27.91
C MET A 448 27.23 -3.92 -26.82
N GLY A 449 26.83 -5.19 -26.90
CA GLY A 449 27.37 -6.23 -26.03
C GLY A 449 28.88 -6.38 -26.17
N ILE A 450 29.38 -6.46 -27.42
CA ILE A 450 30.82 -6.59 -27.72
C ILE A 450 31.60 -5.37 -27.21
N ARG A 451 31.06 -4.15 -27.35
CA ARG A 451 31.69 -2.92 -26.84
C ARG A 451 31.85 -2.86 -25.33
N THR A 452 31.11 -3.68 -24.58
CA THR A 452 31.27 -3.76 -23.11
C THR A 452 32.38 -4.70 -22.66
N LEU A 453 32.87 -5.59 -23.54
CA LEU A 453 33.87 -6.61 -23.19
C LEU A 453 35.18 -6.02 -22.66
N PRO A 454 35.78 -4.97 -23.28
CA PRO A 454 37.04 -4.42 -22.77
C PRO A 454 36.96 -3.95 -21.32
N TRP A 455 35.79 -3.49 -20.90
CA TRP A 455 35.55 -3.05 -19.52
C TRP A 455 35.31 -4.23 -18.57
N LEU A 456 34.52 -5.24 -18.99
CA LEU A 456 34.27 -6.44 -18.19
C LEU A 456 35.54 -7.23 -17.88
N ILE A 457 36.49 -7.30 -18.82
CA ILE A 457 37.79 -7.99 -18.63
C ILE A 457 38.59 -7.41 -17.45
N LEU A 458 38.33 -6.14 -17.09
CA LEU A 458 39.06 -5.46 -16.03
C LEU A 458 38.54 -5.83 -14.62
N PHE A 459 37.45 -6.60 -14.50
CA PHE A 459 36.84 -6.95 -13.22
C PHE A 459 37.60 -8.12 -12.58
N PRO A 460 38.30 -7.91 -11.46
CA PRO A 460 39.19 -8.94 -10.93
C PRO A 460 38.44 -10.11 -10.28
N GLY A 461 37.18 -9.90 -9.86
CA GLY A 461 36.33 -10.91 -9.23
C GLY A 461 35.34 -11.61 -10.16
N LEU A 462 35.32 -11.29 -11.45
CA LEU A 462 34.24 -11.71 -12.36
C LEU A 462 34.30 -13.21 -12.68
N LEU A 463 33.27 -13.95 -12.26
CA LEU A 463 33.15 -15.40 -12.46
C LEU A 463 32.05 -15.77 -13.46
N TRP A 464 31.02 -14.93 -13.58
CA TRP A 464 29.87 -15.20 -14.43
C TRP A 464 29.44 -13.95 -15.21
N VAL A 465 29.17 -14.13 -16.50
CA VAL A 465 28.62 -13.08 -17.36
C VAL A 465 27.48 -13.63 -18.20
N GLU A 466 26.33 -12.97 -18.13
CA GLU A 466 25.15 -13.28 -18.95
C GLU A 466 24.76 -12.08 -19.82
N PHE A 467 24.59 -12.32 -21.12
CA PHE A 467 24.04 -11.32 -22.04
C PHE A 467 22.58 -11.63 -22.35
N LEU A 468 21.71 -10.64 -22.12
CA LEU A 468 20.28 -10.68 -22.43
C LEU A 468 19.99 -9.72 -23.59
N LEU A 469 19.81 -10.26 -24.80
CA LEU A 469 19.51 -9.44 -25.96
C LEU A 469 18.02 -9.06 -25.94
N LYS A 470 17.71 -7.79 -25.65
CA LYS A 470 16.36 -7.23 -25.63
C LYS A 470 16.02 -6.64 -27.01
N LEU A 471 15.36 -7.42 -27.85
CA LEU A 471 14.90 -6.96 -29.15
C LEU A 471 13.66 -6.06 -29.00
N THR A 472 13.85 -4.76 -28.81
CA THR A 472 12.76 -3.79 -28.79
C THR A 472 12.27 -3.55 -30.22
N GLY A 473 11.12 -4.15 -30.57
CA GLY A 473 10.59 -4.26 -31.93
C GLY A 473 10.23 -2.94 -32.63
N LYS A 474 11.23 -2.23 -33.16
CA LYS A 474 11.09 -1.45 -34.40
C LYS A 474 11.86 -2.17 -35.50
N TYR A 475 11.40 -3.36 -35.88
CA TYR A 475 11.80 -3.89 -37.19
C TYR A 475 11.38 -2.87 -38.26
N PRO A 476 12.24 -2.55 -39.23
CA PRO A 476 11.83 -1.74 -40.36
C PRO A 476 10.56 -2.36 -40.95
N ARG A 477 9.52 -1.55 -41.15
CA ARG A 477 8.19 -1.96 -41.65
C ARG A 477 8.20 -2.54 -43.08
N HIS A 478 9.36 -2.90 -43.60
CA HIS A 478 9.51 -3.46 -44.91
C HIS A 478 9.71 -4.97 -44.78
N GLU A 479 8.64 -5.69 -45.11
CA GLU A 479 8.53 -7.15 -45.26
C GLU A 479 8.30 -7.94 -43.96
N ASP A 480 7.62 -9.07 -44.13
CA ASP A 480 6.76 -9.78 -43.16
C ASP A 480 7.35 -9.92 -41.71
N PRO A 481 6.67 -9.44 -40.65
CA PRO A 481 7.14 -9.60 -39.26
C PRO A 481 7.18 -11.06 -38.77
N TYR A 482 6.67 -12.00 -39.57
CA TYR A 482 6.69 -13.44 -39.30
C TYR A 482 7.87 -14.18 -39.97
N LEU A 483 8.70 -13.49 -40.75
CA LEU A 483 9.83 -14.07 -41.49
C LEU A 483 11.19 -13.46 -41.14
N VAL A 484 11.29 -12.72 -40.03
CA VAL A 484 12.62 -12.47 -39.45
C VAL A 484 13.14 -13.82 -38.97
N GLU A 485 14.00 -14.43 -39.80
CA GLU A 485 14.53 -15.76 -39.58
C GLU A 485 15.25 -15.81 -38.23
N ASP A 486 14.83 -16.74 -37.37
CA ASP A 486 15.58 -17.11 -36.15
C ASP A 486 17.06 -17.42 -36.48
N SER A 487 17.38 -17.72 -37.75
CA SER A 487 18.72 -17.93 -38.30
C SER A 487 19.68 -16.74 -38.09
N TRP A 488 19.23 -15.50 -38.30
CA TRP A 488 20.08 -14.31 -38.17
C TRP A 488 20.39 -14.03 -36.71
N LEU A 489 19.39 -14.14 -35.84
CA LEU A 489 19.55 -13.93 -34.41
C LEU A 489 20.46 -14.99 -33.78
N ASP A 490 20.31 -16.24 -34.20
CA ASP A 490 21.21 -17.32 -33.79
C ASP A 490 22.65 -17.06 -34.27
N ALA A 491 22.84 -16.50 -35.46
CA ALA A 491 24.16 -16.12 -35.97
C ALA A 491 24.79 -15.00 -35.12
N GLU A 492 24.01 -13.97 -34.74
CA GLU A 492 24.45 -12.88 -33.88
C GLU A 492 24.75 -13.35 -32.45
N LEU A 493 23.91 -14.21 -31.86
CA LEU A 493 24.20 -14.83 -30.56
C LEU A 493 25.46 -15.70 -30.60
N LYS A 494 25.67 -16.46 -31.69
CA LYS A 494 26.91 -17.21 -31.91
C LYS A 494 28.13 -16.30 -32.09
N ARG A 495 27.97 -15.14 -32.73
CA ARG A 495 29.03 -14.14 -32.86
C ARG A 495 29.39 -13.57 -31.48
N LEU A 496 28.40 -13.15 -30.71
CA LEU A 496 28.60 -12.65 -29.34
C LEU A 496 29.28 -13.70 -28.46
N LYS A 497 28.80 -14.94 -28.48
CA LYS A 497 29.41 -16.04 -27.72
C LYS A 497 30.87 -16.29 -28.10
N ARG A 498 31.21 -16.27 -29.40
CA ARG A 498 32.61 -16.43 -29.84
C ARG A 498 33.51 -15.31 -29.32
N GLU A 499 33.05 -14.06 -29.36
CA GLU A 499 33.82 -12.94 -28.80
C GLU A 499 33.93 -13.02 -27.28
N LEU A 500 32.88 -13.51 -26.61
CA LEU A 500 32.90 -13.76 -25.17
C LEU A 500 33.96 -14.82 -24.80
N ASP A 501 33.92 -15.98 -25.43
CA ASP A 501 34.87 -17.07 -25.19
C ASP A 501 36.32 -16.64 -25.46
N LYS A 502 36.52 -15.78 -26.48
CA LYS A 502 37.84 -15.25 -26.85
C LYS A 502 38.40 -14.26 -25.84
N ASN A 503 37.57 -13.36 -25.31
CA ASN A 503 38.02 -12.24 -24.49
C ASN A 503 37.93 -12.53 -22.98
N LEU A 504 37.01 -13.40 -22.55
CA LEU A 504 36.73 -13.72 -21.15
C LEU A 504 37.19 -15.12 -20.76
N GLY A 505 38.33 -15.60 -21.28
CA GLY A 505 38.84 -16.94 -21.00
C GLY A 505 39.13 -17.26 -19.52
N HIS A 506 39.10 -16.26 -18.63
CA HIS A 506 39.21 -16.41 -17.18
C HIS A 506 37.85 -16.54 -16.46
N VAL A 507 36.75 -16.21 -17.12
CA VAL A 507 35.38 -16.26 -16.56
C VAL A 507 34.86 -17.69 -16.68
N GLN A 508 34.34 -18.25 -15.58
CA GLN A 508 33.97 -19.67 -15.52
C GLN A 508 32.73 -19.99 -16.36
N ASN A 509 31.80 -19.05 -16.43
CA ASN A 509 30.51 -19.25 -17.09
C ASN A 509 30.14 -18.01 -17.90
N VAL A 510 29.96 -18.21 -19.20
CA VAL A 510 29.51 -17.16 -20.10
C VAL A 510 28.33 -17.66 -20.92
N SER A 511 27.22 -16.92 -20.85
CA SER A 511 26.00 -17.25 -21.60
C SER A 511 25.42 -16.04 -22.32
N ALA A 512 24.69 -16.31 -23.39
CA ALA A 512 23.95 -15.31 -24.16
C ALA A 512 22.56 -15.88 -24.46
N HIS A 513 21.51 -15.15 -24.07
CA HIS A 513 20.13 -15.57 -24.20
C HIS A 513 19.29 -14.47 -24.89
N ARG A 514 18.29 -14.92 -25.64
CA ARG A 514 17.22 -14.06 -26.15
C ARG A 514 16.16 -13.89 -25.06
N ARG A 515 15.71 -12.66 -24.82
CA ARG A 515 14.62 -12.37 -23.86
C ARG A 515 13.37 -11.84 -24.53
#